data_AF-A0A1Q6Y820-F1
#
_entry.id   AF-A0A1Q6Y820-F1
#
_cell.length_a   1.000
_cell.length_b   1.000
_cell.length_c   1.000
_cell.angle_alpha   90.00
_cell.angle_beta   90.00
_cell.angle_gamma   90.00
#
_symmetry.space_group_name_H-M   'P 1'
#
loop_
_entity.id
_entity.type
_entity.pdbx_description
1 polymer ?
#
loop_
_entity_poly.entity_id
_entity_poly.type
_entity_poly.pdbx_seq_one_letter_code
_entity_poly.pdbx_strand_id
1 'polypeptide(L)'
;MFLDFYKLRDQPFGVTPDPRYLYFSPGHREALASMFYGIETGRGFLSLVAEPGMGKTTLLFQLLQRWKGYVHSAFLFQTQCDSRELIRYLLDDLGIENKGEDIVRMHSELNEFLFRETKVGRRVVVFIDEAQNLSDAVLETVRLLSDFEAPDKKLLQIILAGQPALAQRLARPSLVQLRQRIAVQARLDPLPFDETVRYVQHRLKVAGYQGPELFTREALELIAKRSRGIPRLINNLCFNALSLGCAMRMRQIDAGVAKEAAEDLSTGFEVAGPAVSQQGAAPPVARNARSSRKSLYSRVRENFRRRHLLQTTIFLVAIGSLGIFLGTRIRPATAQPSAVLPVDSASSVPARGLEPRSEQQARSVSSGVLSPKAPQTRAGESSIRTFTYVIQPTDTLQDLCMSMVGRYDSKVLSEIRRLNPNLKDLDHLHVGQEIQLPMSWAK
;
A
#
# COMPACT_ATOMS: atom_id res chain seq x y z
N MET A 1 -1.10 -1.16 -19.31
CA MET A 1 -0.46 -0.67 -20.56
C MET A 1 0.93 -1.24 -20.77
N PHE A 2 1.98 -0.89 -20.00
CA PHE A 2 3.29 -1.54 -20.23
C PHE A 2 3.35 -2.97 -19.71
N LEU A 3 2.58 -3.28 -18.65
CA LEU A 3 2.47 -4.64 -18.14
C LEU A 3 2.03 -5.60 -19.25
N ASP A 4 0.97 -5.25 -19.97
CA ASP A 4 0.46 -6.03 -21.11
C ASP A 4 1.50 -6.13 -22.24
N PHE A 5 2.17 -5.02 -22.55
CA PHE A 5 3.16 -4.94 -23.63
C PHE A 5 4.38 -5.84 -23.38
N TYR A 6 4.90 -5.87 -22.15
CA TYR A 6 6.01 -6.74 -21.75
C TYR A 6 5.57 -8.08 -21.15
N LYS A 7 4.26 -8.38 -21.15
CA LYS A 7 3.67 -9.61 -20.59
C LYS A 7 4.00 -9.84 -19.10
N LEU A 8 3.94 -8.77 -18.31
CA LEU A 8 4.08 -8.79 -16.86
C LEU A 8 2.69 -8.96 -16.22
N ARG A 9 2.61 -9.71 -15.12
CA ARG A 9 1.36 -9.94 -14.37
C ARG A 9 1.13 -8.88 -13.30
N ASP A 10 2.21 -8.30 -12.80
CA ASP A 10 2.21 -7.34 -11.69
C ASP A 10 3.30 -6.28 -11.93
N GLN A 11 3.29 -5.19 -11.18
CA GLN A 11 4.19 -4.06 -11.33
C GLN A 11 5.55 -4.34 -10.64
N PRO A 12 6.63 -4.69 -11.39
CA PRO A 12 7.92 -5.06 -10.79
C PRO A 12 8.62 -3.91 -10.08
N PHE A 13 8.33 -2.66 -10.43
CA PHE A 13 9.06 -1.49 -9.91
C PHE A 13 8.13 -0.48 -9.23
N GLY A 14 7.10 -0.99 -8.57
CA GLY A 14 6.12 -0.18 -7.83
C GLY A 14 6.73 0.53 -6.61
N VAL A 15 6.04 1.57 -6.17
CA VAL A 15 6.37 2.36 -4.97
C VAL A 15 5.88 1.71 -3.67
N THR A 16 4.86 0.85 -3.75
CA THR A 16 4.29 0.16 -2.60
C THR A 16 5.24 -0.93 -2.11
N PRO A 17 5.60 -0.96 -0.81
CA PRO A 17 6.37 -2.04 -0.24
C PRO A 17 5.60 -3.37 -0.33
N ASP A 18 6.17 -4.36 -1.03
CA ASP A 18 5.65 -5.72 -1.08
C ASP A 18 6.78 -6.70 -0.72
N PRO A 19 6.63 -7.49 0.36
CA PRO A 19 7.62 -8.47 0.79
C PRO A 19 8.06 -9.47 -0.30
N ARG A 20 7.19 -9.82 -1.25
CA ARG A 20 7.49 -10.78 -2.33
C ARG A 20 8.62 -10.31 -3.24
N TYR A 21 8.78 -9.00 -3.34
CA TYR A 21 9.80 -8.36 -4.18
C TYR A 21 11.10 -8.05 -3.43
N LEU A 22 11.20 -8.43 -2.15
CA LEU A 22 12.43 -8.23 -1.39
C LEU A 22 13.52 -9.17 -1.91
N TYR A 23 14.50 -8.58 -2.59
CA TYR A 23 15.71 -9.28 -2.97
C TYR A 23 16.67 -9.33 -1.78
N PHE A 24 16.86 -10.52 -1.21
CA PHE A 24 17.89 -10.75 -0.20
C PHE A 24 19.27 -10.75 -0.87
N SER A 25 19.93 -9.60 -0.90
CA SER A 25 21.34 -9.54 -1.30
C SER A 25 22.24 -10.16 -0.20
N PRO A 26 23.51 -10.50 -0.50
CA PRO A 26 24.47 -10.92 0.53
C PRO A 26 24.49 -9.98 1.74
N GLY A 27 24.56 -8.66 1.52
CA GLY A 27 24.52 -7.67 2.60
C GLY A 27 23.21 -7.67 3.39
N HIS A 28 22.06 -7.89 2.74
CA HIS A 28 20.79 -8.05 3.47
C HIS A 28 20.76 -9.30 4.34
N ARG A 29 21.33 -10.42 3.83
CA ARG A 29 21.42 -11.67 4.58
C ARG A 29 22.33 -11.52 5.79
N GLU A 30 23.47 -10.87 5.62
CA GLU A 30 24.42 -10.60 6.70
C GLU A 30 23.82 -9.69 7.77
N ALA A 31 23.17 -8.59 7.36
CA ALA A 31 22.46 -7.70 8.28
C ALA A 31 21.37 -8.46 9.04
N LEU A 32 20.53 -9.24 8.36
CA LEU A 32 19.51 -10.06 9.02
C LEU A 32 20.10 -11.08 9.98
N ALA A 33 21.17 -11.78 9.60
CA ALA A 33 21.83 -12.75 10.45
C ALA A 33 22.40 -12.09 11.72
N SER A 34 23.02 -10.93 11.57
CA SER A 34 23.54 -10.15 12.70
C SER A 34 22.41 -9.73 13.66
N MET A 35 21.30 -9.23 13.10
CA MET A 35 20.12 -8.85 13.89
C MET A 35 19.48 -10.07 14.58
N PHE A 36 19.39 -11.20 13.88
CA PHE A 36 18.92 -12.47 14.45
C PHE A 36 19.76 -12.89 15.64
N TYR A 37 21.08 -12.95 15.44
CA TYR A 37 22.03 -13.33 16.47
C TYR A 37 21.95 -12.40 17.68
N GLY A 38 21.83 -11.09 17.48
CA GLY A 38 21.70 -10.13 18.57
C GLY A 38 20.40 -10.31 19.37
N ILE A 39 19.26 -10.55 18.69
CA ILE A 39 17.98 -10.87 19.35
C ILE A 39 18.08 -12.21 20.10
N GLU A 40 18.70 -13.20 19.48
CA GLU A 40 18.83 -14.56 19.99
C GLU A 40 19.69 -14.61 21.27
N THR A 41 20.77 -13.83 21.29
CA THR A 41 21.72 -13.75 22.41
C THR A 41 21.35 -12.71 23.46
N GLY A 42 20.24 -11.97 23.28
CA GLY A 42 19.75 -11.03 24.30
C GLY A 42 20.65 -9.82 24.51
N ARG A 43 21.33 -9.34 23.45
CA ARG A 43 22.40 -8.33 23.52
C ARG A 43 21.91 -6.90 23.83
N GLY A 44 20.63 -6.72 24.15
CA GLY A 44 20.04 -5.44 24.52
C GLY A 44 19.85 -4.52 23.31
N PHE A 45 20.93 -3.90 22.81
CA PHE A 45 20.84 -2.89 21.73
C PHE A 45 21.45 -3.37 20.42
N LEU A 46 20.71 -3.15 19.36
CA LEU A 46 21.13 -3.38 17.99
C LEU A 46 20.87 -2.12 17.17
N SER A 47 21.70 -1.86 16.17
CA SER A 47 21.45 -0.79 15.19
C SER A 47 21.48 -1.32 13.76
N LEU A 48 20.63 -0.74 12.92
CA LEU A 48 20.57 -0.98 11.48
C LEU A 48 20.67 0.36 10.73
N VAL A 49 21.80 0.59 10.07
CA VAL A 49 22.04 1.84 9.34
C VAL A 49 22.02 1.58 7.84
N ALA A 50 21.26 2.37 7.10
CA ALA A 50 21.30 2.33 5.64
C ALA A 50 20.81 3.63 5.02
N GLU A 51 21.24 3.89 3.79
CA GLU A 51 20.71 5.00 2.99
C GLU A 51 19.17 4.90 2.80
N PRO A 52 18.50 6.03 2.56
CA PRO A 52 17.08 6.04 2.22
C PRO A 52 16.78 5.15 1.02
N GLY A 53 15.77 4.28 1.14
CA GLY A 53 15.34 3.42 0.04
C GLY A 53 16.13 2.11 -0.14
N MET A 54 16.97 1.75 0.84
CA MET A 54 17.66 0.44 0.90
C MET A 54 16.81 -0.71 1.48
N GLY A 55 15.52 -0.47 1.78
CA GLY A 55 14.64 -1.54 2.29
C GLY A 55 14.77 -1.84 3.78
N LYS A 56 15.31 -0.92 4.60
CA LYS A 56 15.39 -1.05 6.08
C LYS A 56 14.08 -1.48 6.71
N THR A 57 13.01 -0.72 6.50
CA THR A 57 11.67 -0.99 7.03
C THR A 57 11.17 -2.37 6.60
N THR A 58 11.35 -2.73 5.33
CA THR A 58 11.00 -4.06 4.81
C THR A 58 11.79 -5.17 5.52
N LEU A 59 13.07 -4.94 5.80
CA LEU A 59 13.93 -5.87 6.53
C LEU A 59 13.47 -6.06 7.98
N LEU A 60 13.09 -4.99 8.66
CA LEU A 60 12.55 -5.07 10.02
C LEU A 60 11.22 -5.82 10.07
N PHE A 61 10.33 -5.57 9.09
CA PHE A 61 9.09 -6.34 8.99
C PHE A 61 9.34 -7.84 8.72
N GLN A 62 10.34 -8.18 7.90
CA GLN A 62 10.74 -9.57 7.73
C GLN A 62 11.26 -10.20 9.03
N LEU A 63 12.05 -9.44 9.79
CA LEU A 63 12.54 -9.87 11.10
C LEU A 63 11.37 -10.13 12.06
N LEU A 64 10.43 -9.18 12.16
CA LEU A 64 9.19 -9.32 12.93
C LEU A 64 8.40 -10.57 12.55
N GLN A 65 8.14 -10.79 11.26
CA GLN A 65 7.37 -11.95 10.80
C GLN A 65 8.05 -13.27 11.17
N ARG A 66 9.38 -13.33 11.13
CA ARG A 66 10.12 -14.55 11.49
C ARG A 66 10.13 -14.82 13.00
N TRP A 67 9.99 -13.80 13.83
CA TRP A 67 9.89 -13.92 15.29
C TRP A 67 8.44 -13.95 15.80
N LYS A 68 7.45 -13.91 14.91
CA LYS A 68 6.03 -13.97 15.27
C LYS A 68 5.75 -15.21 16.11
N GLY A 69 5.20 -15.02 17.31
CA GLY A 69 4.91 -16.08 18.28
C GLY A 69 6.04 -16.41 19.25
N TYR A 70 7.26 -15.94 19.01
CA TYR A 70 8.42 -16.12 19.90
C TYR A 70 8.77 -14.85 20.70
N VAL A 71 8.45 -13.68 20.15
CA VAL A 71 8.65 -12.38 20.79
C VAL A 71 7.37 -11.59 20.86
N HIS A 72 7.25 -10.77 21.90
CA HIS A 72 6.34 -9.65 21.94
C HIS A 72 7.05 -8.46 21.33
N SER A 73 6.48 -7.84 20.30
CA SER A 73 7.14 -6.74 19.60
C SER A 73 6.36 -5.46 19.70
N ALA A 74 7.06 -4.32 19.80
CA ALA A 74 6.50 -3.01 19.54
C ALA A 74 7.27 -2.31 18.41
N PHE A 75 6.58 -1.53 17.57
CA PHE A 75 7.15 -0.83 16.43
C PHE A 75 6.79 0.65 16.46
N LEU A 76 7.81 1.49 16.63
CA LEU A 76 7.68 2.94 16.58
C LEU A 76 7.97 3.46 15.17
N PHE A 77 6.92 3.86 14.46
CA PHE A 77 7.04 4.63 13.20
C PHE A 77 7.16 6.13 13.44
N GLN A 78 6.48 6.65 14.48
CA GLN A 78 6.44 8.08 14.75
C GLN A 78 7.62 8.50 15.63
N THR A 79 8.64 9.03 14.98
CA THR A 79 9.88 9.48 15.62
C THR A 79 9.89 10.98 15.95
N GLN A 80 8.86 11.70 15.56
CA GLN A 80 8.60 13.07 16.04
C GLN A 80 7.78 12.99 17.33
N CYS A 81 8.46 12.65 18.42
CA CYS A 81 7.86 12.51 19.74
C CYS A 81 8.79 13.03 20.83
N ASP A 82 8.23 13.39 21.98
CA ASP A 82 9.00 13.60 23.21
C ASP A 82 9.18 12.28 24.00
N SER A 83 9.92 12.35 25.13
CA SER A 83 10.21 11.19 25.96
C SER A 83 8.95 10.54 26.53
N ARG A 84 7.92 11.33 26.88
CA ARG A 84 6.68 10.83 27.45
C ARG A 84 5.85 10.13 26.37
N GLU A 85 5.75 10.74 25.21
CA GLU A 85 5.07 10.20 24.05
C GLU A 85 5.70 8.89 23.58
N LEU A 86 7.04 8.80 23.57
CA LEU A 86 7.75 7.55 23.27
C LEU A 86 7.26 6.40 24.16
N ILE A 87 7.26 6.58 25.48
CA ILE A 87 6.82 5.52 26.40
C ILE A 87 5.35 5.18 26.18
N ARG A 88 4.50 6.19 25.98
CA ARG A 88 3.08 5.95 25.71
C ARG A 88 2.87 5.13 24.44
N TYR A 89 3.56 5.45 23.34
CA TYR A 89 3.49 4.67 22.11
C TYR A 89 3.94 3.21 22.33
N LEU A 90 4.99 3.00 23.13
CA LEU A 90 5.44 1.65 23.46
C LEU A 90 4.40 0.89 24.29
N LEU A 91 3.81 1.52 25.31
CA LEU A 91 2.76 0.90 26.12
C LEU A 91 1.55 0.51 25.27
N ASP A 92 1.08 1.43 24.43
CA ASP A 92 -0.07 1.23 23.55
C ASP A 92 0.17 0.06 22.58
N ASP A 93 1.33 0.00 21.94
CA ASP A 93 1.66 -1.05 20.96
C ASP A 93 1.97 -2.41 21.62
N LEU A 94 2.43 -2.42 22.88
CA LEU A 94 2.53 -3.62 23.71
C LEU A 94 1.19 -4.06 24.32
N GLY A 95 0.10 -3.33 24.06
CA GLY A 95 -1.24 -3.64 24.58
C GLY A 95 -1.39 -3.41 26.08
N ILE A 96 -0.61 -2.51 26.66
CA ILE A 96 -0.66 -2.15 28.08
C ILE A 96 -1.62 -0.96 28.23
N GLU A 97 -2.74 -1.16 28.92
CA GLU A 97 -3.71 -0.09 29.16
C GLU A 97 -3.10 1.02 30.03
N ASN A 98 -2.81 2.16 29.40
CA ASN A 98 -2.33 3.35 30.08
C ASN A 98 -3.50 4.27 30.44
N LYS A 99 -3.69 4.56 31.73
CA LYS A 99 -4.76 5.44 32.23
C LYS A 99 -4.45 6.95 32.13
N GLY A 100 -3.45 7.33 31.34
CA GLY A 100 -3.08 8.73 31.09
C GLY A 100 -2.16 9.34 32.15
N GLU A 101 -1.44 8.48 32.88
CA GLU A 101 -0.74 8.86 34.10
C GLU A 101 0.73 9.27 33.89
N ASP A 102 1.35 9.65 35.01
CA ASP A 102 2.73 10.09 35.17
C ASP A 102 3.76 9.14 34.53
N ILE A 103 4.89 9.69 34.07
CA ILE A 103 5.99 8.94 33.46
C ILE A 103 6.54 7.86 34.38
N VAL A 104 6.60 8.12 35.69
CA VAL A 104 7.06 7.15 36.70
C VAL A 104 6.17 5.91 36.71
N ARG A 105 4.85 6.10 36.62
CA ARG A 105 3.89 5.00 36.56
C ARG A 105 4.00 4.24 35.25
N MET A 106 4.13 4.94 34.13
CA MET A 106 4.35 4.31 32.82
C MET A 106 5.61 3.43 32.80
N HIS A 107 6.71 3.89 33.42
CA HIS A 107 7.92 3.08 33.57
C HIS A 107 7.69 1.84 34.45
N SER A 108 6.91 1.98 35.52
CA SER A 108 6.59 0.87 36.42
C SER A 108 5.73 -0.20 35.72
N GLU A 109 4.70 0.23 34.99
CA GLU A 109 3.82 -0.63 34.19
C GLU A 109 4.60 -1.37 33.09
N LEU A 110 5.50 -0.67 32.40
CA LEU A 110 6.40 -1.28 31.42
C LEU A 110 7.30 -2.34 32.08
N ASN A 111 7.92 -2.02 33.22
CA ASN A 111 8.81 -2.96 33.91
C ASN A 111 8.08 -4.24 34.35
N GLU A 112 6.88 -4.10 34.93
CA GLU A 112 6.04 -5.24 35.32
C GLU A 112 5.68 -6.12 34.12
N PHE A 113 5.31 -5.48 33.00
CA PHE A 113 5.04 -6.19 31.74
C PHE A 113 6.26 -6.97 31.25
N LEU A 114 7.43 -6.32 31.17
CA LEU A 114 8.67 -6.93 30.69
C LEU A 114 9.07 -8.15 31.55
N PHE A 115 8.90 -8.03 32.87
CA PHE A 115 9.16 -9.12 33.81
C PHE A 115 8.19 -10.30 33.62
N ARG A 116 6.90 -10.01 33.37
CA ARG A 116 5.88 -11.03 33.10
C ARG A 116 6.17 -11.78 31.79
N GLU A 117 6.48 -11.08 30.70
CA GLU A 117 6.82 -11.72 29.43
C GLU A 117 8.07 -12.61 29.58
N THR A 118 9.09 -12.11 30.29
CA THR A 118 10.32 -12.86 30.57
C THR A 118 10.04 -14.13 31.38
N LYS A 119 9.13 -14.10 32.36
CA LYS A 119 8.73 -15.27 33.16
C LYS A 119 8.08 -16.36 32.32
N VAL A 120 7.32 -16.00 31.29
CA VAL A 120 6.71 -16.97 30.35
C VAL A 120 7.64 -17.33 29.19
N GLY A 121 8.92 -16.95 29.26
CA GLY A 121 9.95 -17.27 28.27
C GLY A 121 9.85 -16.47 26.97
N ARG A 122 9.01 -15.43 26.91
CA ARG A 122 8.90 -14.53 25.76
C ARG A 122 9.83 -13.34 25.93
N ARG A 123 10.43 -12.93 24.82
CA ARG A 123 11.28 -11.73 24.77
C ARG A 123 10.49 -10.55 24.27
N VAL A 124 10.81 -9.36 24.76
CA VAL A 124 10.23 -8.12 24.27
C VAL A 124 11.22 -7.40 23.38
N VAL A 125 10.82 -7.09 22.15
CA VAL A 125 11.67 -6.44 21.14
C VAL A 125 11.00 -5.17 20.64
N VAL A 126 11.65 -4.04 20.83
CA VAL A 126 11.19 -2.73 20.35
C VAL A 126 11.96 -2.36 19.11
N PHE A 127 11.23 -2.06 18.05
CA PHE A 127 11.75 -1.60 16.77
C PHE A 127 11.49 -0.10 16.65
N ILE A 128 12.55 0.68 16.42
CA ILE A 128 12.46 2.13 16.21
C ILE A 128 13.01 2.41 14.82
N ASP A 129 12.13 2.68 13.86
CA ASP A 129 12.54 3.05 12.50
C ASP A 129 12.72 4.56 12.37
N GLU A 130 13.51 5.02 11.40
CA GLU A 130 13.88 6.42 11.20
C GLU A 130 14.42 7.12 12.47
N ALA A 131 15.16 6.38 13.31
CA ALA A 131 15.62 6.82 14.62
C ALA A 131 16.55 8.07 14.60
N GLN A 132 17.08 8.46 13.44
CA GLN A 132 17.83 9.72 13.32
C GLN A 132 16.98 10.96 13.65
N ASN A 133 15.65 10.85 13.54
CA ASN A 133 14.70 11.92 13.81
C ASN A 133 14.46 12.12 15.31
N LEU A 134 14.78 11.14 16.15
CA LEU A 134 14.64 11.27 17.61
C LEU A 134 15.57 12.35 18.16
N SER A 135 15.11 13.14 19.12
CA SER A 135 15.96 14.13 19.79
C SER A 135 17.01 13.45 20.69
N ASP A 136 18.06 14.19 21.10
CA ASP A 136 19.09 13.64 22.00
C ASP A 136 18.47 13.27 23.37
N ALA A 137 17.49 14.04 23.85
CA ALA A 137 16.75 13.75 25.08
C ALA A 137 15.92 12.46 24.99
N VAL A 138 15.33 12.19 23.82
CA VAL A 138 14.56 10.96 23.59
C VAL A 138 15.49 9.76 23.43
N LEU A 139 16.64 9.93 22.75
CA LEU A 139 17.67 8.87 22.69
C LEU A 139 18.23 8.54 24.07
N GLU A 140 18.37 9.53 24.95
CA GLU A 140 18.72 9.29 26.35
C GLU A 140 17.61 8.54 27.11
N THR A 141 16.34 8.82 26.82
CA THR A 141 15.22 8.04 27.36
C THR A 141 15.28 6.59 26.87
N VAL A 142 15.54 6.38 25.58
CA VAL A 142 15.77 5.05 24.99
C VAL A 142 16.94 4.34 25.68
N ARG A 143 18.04 5.05 25.98
CA ARG A 143 19.16 4.52 26.75
C ARG A 143 18.70 4.02 28.12
N LEU A 144 17.87 4.76 28.83
CA LEU A 144 17.33 4.35 30.14
C LEU A 144 16.43 3.10 30.04
N LEU A 145 15.68 2.92 28.94
CA LEU A 145 14.91 1.69 28.74
C LEU A 145 15.79 0.43 28.64
N SER A 146 17.05 0.57 28.27
CA SER A 146 18.00 -0.55 28.27
C SER A 146 18.39 -1.05 29.66
N ASP A 147 18.10 -0.24 30.69
CA ASP A 147 18.39 -0.57 32.09
C ASP A 147 17.31 -1.51 32.68
N PHE A 148 16.25 -1.83 31.92
CA PHE A 148 15.32 -2.90 32.28
C PHE A 148 16.01 -4.27 32.14
N GLU A 149 16.58 -4.74 33.25
CA GLU A 149 17.30 -6.00 33.36
C GLU A 149 16.93 -6.77 34.64
N ALA A 150 16.94 -8.09 34.54
CA ALA A 150 17.05 -8.98 35.68
C ALA A 150 18.54 -9.28 35.92
N PRO A 151 18.93 -9.82 37.09
CA PRO A 151 20.33 -10.09 37.42
C PRO A 151 21.09 -10.94 36.38
N ASP A 152 20.38 -11.78 35.62
CA ASP A 152 20.94 -12.72 34.65
C ASP A 152 20.68 -12.34 33.18
N LYS A 153 19.83 -11.33 32.88
CA LYS A 153 19.41 -11.04 31.50
C LYS A 153 18.76 -9.68 31.30
N LYS A 154 18.90 -9.14 30.09
CA LYS A 154 18.12 -7.99 29.62
C LYS A 154 16.65 -8.38 29.42
N LEU A 155 15.73 -7.54 29.92
CA LEU A 155 14.29 -7.74 29.78
C LEU A 155 13.75 -7.13 28.47
N LEU A 156 14.46 -6.14 27.94
CA LEU A 156 14.08 -5.41 26.73
C LEU A 156 15.22 -5.42 25.71
N GLN A 157 14.86 -5.68 24.45
CA GLN A 157 15.75 -5.54 23.32
C GLN A 157 15.29 -4.40 22.41
N ILE A 158 16.20 -3.56 21.97
CA ILE A 158 15.89 -2.36 21.19
C ILE A 158 16.70 -2.38 19.89
N ILE A 159 15.99 -2.21 18.78
CA ILE A 159 16.52 -2.13 17.43
C ILE A 159 16.35 -0.70 16.93
N LEU A 160 17.47 0.01 16.79
CA LEU A 160 17.51 1.36 16.22
C LEU A 160 17.82 1.29 14.73
N ALA A 161 16.81 1.48 13.89
CA ALA A 161 17.01 1.58 12.45
C ALA A 161 16.98 3.03 11.99
N GLY A 162 17.89 3.40 11.11
CA GLY A 162 17.96 4.77 10.63
C GLY A 162 18.91 5.00 9.47
N GLN A 163 19.06 6.26 9.13
CA GLN A 163 19.95 6.74 8.07
C GLN A 163 21.38 6.92 8.61
N PRO A 164 22.41 7.14 7.76
CA PRO A 164 23.77 7.41 8.23
C PRO A 164 23.88 8.56 9.24
N ALA A 165 22.94 9.53 9.18
CA ALA A 165 22.78 10.58 10.18
C ALA A 165 22.60 10.04 11.62
N LEU A 166 21.96 8.87 11.80
CA LEU A 166 21.85 8.20 13.10
C LEU A 166 23.23 7.80 13.63
N ALA A 167 24.08 7.19 12.79
CA ALA A 167 25.43 6.80 13.19
C ALA A 167 26.28 8.02 13.58
N GLN A 168 26.18 9.11 12.81
CA GLN A 168 26.85 10.37 13.13
C GLN A 168 26.35 10.96 14.45
N ARG A 169 25.04 10.89 14.70
CA ARG A 169 24.42 11.37 15.94
C ARG A 169 24.86 10.55 17.15
N LEU A 170 24.83 9.23 17.05
CA LEU A 170 25.30 8.31 18.10
C LEU A 170 26.80 8.46 18.39
N ALA A 171 27.58 8.97 17.43
CA ALA A 171 29.01 9.25 17.65
C ALA A 171 29.27 10.54 18.46
N ARG A 172 28.26 11.36 18.74
CA ARG A 172 28.40 12.59 19.53
C ARG A 172 28.79 12.28 20.99
N PRO A 173 29.59 13.16 21.63
CA PRO A 173 29.97 13.00 23.04
C PRO A 173 28.79 12.81 24.00
N SER A 174 27.67 13.50 23.76
CA SER A 174 26.44 13.40 24.56
C SER A 174 25.78 12.02 24.54
N LEU A 175 26.05 11.19 23.54
CA LEU A 175 25.40 9.89 23.35
C LEU A 175 26.38 8.70 23.46
N VAL A 176 27.60 8.94 23.97
CA VAL A 176 28.63 7.89 24.10
C VAL A 176 28.12 6.69 24.91
N GLN A 177 27.34 6.92 25.97
CA GLN A 177 26.80 5.86 26.81
C GLN A 177 25.80 4.97 26.04
N LEU A 178 24.91 5.57 25.24
CA LEU A 178 24.01 4.81 24.38
C LEU A 178 24.80 4.05 23.31
N ARG A 179 25.77 4.68 22.66
CA ARG A 179 26.61 4.05 21.64
C ARG A 179 27.34 2.82 22.18
N GLN A 180 27.89 2.89 23.39
CA GLN A 180 28.59 1.78 24.05
C GLN A 180 27.66 0.59 24.36
N ARG A 181 26.35 0.81 24.45
CA ARG A 181 25.37 -0.26 24.66
C ARG A 181 25.01 -1.00 23.37
N ILE A 182 25.24 -0.40 22.19
CA ILE A 182 24.95 -1.02 20.90
C ILE A 182 25.93 -2.18 20.67
N ALA A 183 25.45 -3.38 20.92
CA ALA A 183 26.24 -4.60 20.87
C ALA A 183 26.36 -5.17 19.46
N VAL A 184 25.36 -4.93 18.62
CA VAL A 184 25.36 -5.35 17.21
C VAL A 184 25.07 -4.14 16.32
N GLN A 185 25.93 -3.92 15.34
CA GLN A 185 25.74 -2.89 14.31
C GLN A 185 25.67 -3.56 12.95
N ALA A 186 24.51 -3.48 12.32
CA ALA A 186 24.29 -3.91 10.95
C ALA A 186 24.22 -2.70 10.02
N ARG A 187 24.73 -2.87 8.81
CA ARG A 187 24.68 -1.85 7.76
C ARG A 187 24.19 -2.46 6.46
N LEU A 188 23.36 -1.72 5.72
CA LEU A 188 23.05 -2.05 4.33
C LEU A 188 23.76 -1.05 3.42
N ASP A 189 24.68 -1.59 2.63
CA ASP A 189 25.38 -0.83 1.62
C ASP A 189 24.66 -0.88 0.27
N PRO A 190 24.94 0.10 -0.62
CA PRO A 190 24.38 0.09 -1.96
C PRO A 190 24.75 -1.17 -2.74
N LEU A 191 23.81 -1.63 -3.56
CA LEU A 191 24.03 -2.83 -4.37
C LEU A 191 25.15 -2.58 -5.38
N PRO A 192 26.20 -3.42 -5.41
CA PRO A 192 27.16 -3.40 -6.51
C PRO A 192 26.46 -3.74 -7.84
N PHE A 193 27.17 -3.56 -8.95
CA PHE A 193 26.59 -3.71 -10.29
C PHE A 193 25.98 -5.10 -10.51
N ASP A 194 26.70 -6.17 -10.14
CA ASP A 194 26.23 -7.55 -10.30
C ASP A 194 24.98 -7.83 -9.45
N GLU A 195 24.91 -7.30 -8.23
CA GLU A 195 23.72 -7.38 -7.39
C GLU A 195 22.56 -6.53 -7.91
N THR A 196 22.85 -5.38 -8.54
CA THR A 196 21.83 -4.55 -9.20
C THR A 196 21.18 -5.30 -10.36
N VAL A 197 21.98 -6.00 -11.17
CA VAL A 197 21.45 -6.85 -12.25
C VAL A 197 20.55 -7.95 -11.68
N ARG A 198 21.01 -8.68 -10.66
CA ARG A 198 20.22 -9.72 -9.99
C ARG A 198 18.96 -9.18 -9.34
N TYR A 199 19.01 -7.98 -8.76
CA TYR A 199 17.87 -7.29 -8.18
C TYR A 199 16.79 -7.00 -9.23
N VAL A 200 17.17 -6.40 -10.37
CA VAL A 200 16.26 -6.10 -11.48
C VAL A 200 15.63 -7.39 -12.01
N GLN A 201 16.45 -8.42 -12.26
CA GLN A 201 15.99 -9.73 -12.72
C GLN A 201 15.05 -10.40 -11.71
N HIS A 202 15.36 -10.35 -10.42
CA HIS A 202 14.51 -10.88 -9.36
C HIS A 202 13.12 -10.22 -9.40
N ARG A 203 13.05 -8.89 -9.43
CA ARG A 203 11.75 -8.19 -9.45
C ARG A 203 10.95 -8.50 -10.71
N LEU A 204 11.60 -8.56 -11.88
CA LEU A 204 10.94 -8.97 -13.12
C LEU A 204 10.39 -10.41 -13.04
N LYS A 205 11.16 -11.34 -12.48
CA LYS A 205 10.73 -12.73 -12.28
C LYS A 205 9.53 -12.84 -11.34
N VAL A 206 9.54 -12.11 -10.22
CA VAL A 206 8.41 -12.06 -9.27
C VAL A 206 7.16 -11.48 -9.94
N ALA A 207 7.31 -10.48 -10.80
CA ALA A 207 6.23 -9.93 -11.63
C ALA A 207 5.76 -10.88 -12.77
N GLY A 208 6.30 -12.09 -12.86
CA GLY A 208 5.89 -13.12 -13.80
C GLY A 208 6.52 -13.01 -15.19
N TYR A 209 7.60 -12.24 -15.34
CA TYR A 209 8.33 -12.15 -16.61
C TYR A 209 9.06 -13.46 -16.95
N GLN A 210 8.86 -13.96 -18.18
CA GLN A 210 9.46 -15.21 -18.68
C GLN A 210 10.14 -15.05 -20.05
N GLY A 211 10.26 -13.82 -20.55
CA GLY A 211 10.86 -13.53 -21.85
C GLY A 211 12.38 -13.36 -21.83
N PRO A 212 12.98 -12.98 -22.97
CA PRO A 212 14.40 -12.61 -23.05
C PRO A 212 14.71 -11.35 -22.23
N GLU A 213 15.98 -11.04 -21.98
CA GLU A 213 16.36 -9.88 -21.15
C GLU A 213 15.71 -8.56 -21.62
N LEU A 214 14.90 -7.94 -20.75
CA LEU A 214 14.22 -6.66 -21.05
C LEU A 214 15.16 -5.47 -21.09
N PHE A 215 16.32 -5.56 -20.43
CA PHE A 215 17.30 -4.49 -20.38
C PHE A 215 18.59 -5.02 -21.00
N THR A 216 19.23 -4.23 -21.85
CA THR A 216 20.59 -4.54 -22.29
C THR A 216 21.57 -4.35 -21.14
N ARG A 217 22.77 -4.93 -21.26
CA ARG A 217 23.83 -4.77 -20.27
C ARG A 217 24.19 -3.29 -20.07
N GLU A 218 24.29 -2.52 -21.14
CA GLU A 218 24.63 -1.09 -21.11
C GLU A 218 23.53 -0.27 -20.42
N ALA A 219 22.25 -0.66 -20.59
CA ALA A 219 21.14 -0.06 -19.86
C ALA A 219 21.25 -0.32 -18.36
N LEU A 220 21.57 -1.56 -17.96
CA LEU A 220 21.76 -1.93 -16.56
C LEU A 220 22.98 -1.24 -15.94
N GLU A 221 24.09 -1.09 -16.67
CA GLU A 221 25.27 -0.36 -16.22
C GLU A 221 24.93 1.11 -15.95
N LEU A 222 24.16 1.73 -16.85
CA LEU A 222 23.70 3.10 -16.66
C LEU A 222 22.74 3.22 -15.46
N ILE A 223 21.80 2.29 -15.30
CA ILE A 223 20.86 2.25 -14.17
C ILE A 223 21.64 2.10 -12.85
N ALA A 224 22.59 1.17 -12.77
CA ALA A 224 23.41 0.97 -11.58
C ALA A 224 24.21 2.23 -11.24
N LYS A 225 24.85 2.86 -12.23
CA LYS A 225 25.61 4.10 -12.05
C LYS A 225 24.72 5.26 -11.59
N ARG A 226 23.55 5.45 -12.20
CA ARG A 226 22.65 6.58 -11.90
C ARG A 226 21.91 6.40 -10.57
N SER A 227 21.53 5.17 -10.24
CA SER A 227 20.93 4.83 -8.95
C SER A 227 21.94 4.74 -7.80
N ARG A 228 23.24 4.65 -8.12
CA ARG A 228 24.31 4.35 -7.16
C ARG A 228 24.05 3.06 -6.37
N GLY A 229 23.32 2.10 -6.94
CA GLY A 229 22.96 0.85 -6.27
C GLY A 229 21.82 0.97 -5.25
N ILE A 230 21.11 2.11 -5.17
CA ILE A 230 19.99 2.31 -4.24
C ILE A 230 18.70 1.69 -4.82
N PRO A 231 18.08 0.67 -4.20
CA PRO A 231 16.88 -0.03 -4.70
C PRO A 231 15.73 0.90 -5.10
N ARG A 232 15.41 1.90 -4.28
CA ARG A 232 14.37 2.89 -4.61
C ARG A 232 14.67 3.65 -5.91
N LEU A 233 15.92 4.03 -6.14
CA LEU A 233 16.32 4.73 -7.37
C LEU A 233 16.36 3.78 -8.57
N ILE A 234 16.82 2.53 -8.37
CA ILE A 234 16.76 1.48 -9.39
C ILE A 234 15.31 1.30 -9.84
N ASN A 235 14.37 1.18 -8.91
CA ASN A 235 12.94 1.02 -9.21
C ASN A 235 12.41 2.18 -10.06
N ASN A 236 12.67 3.42 -9.64
CA ASN A 236 12.20 4.60 -10.37
C ASN A 236 12.76 4.65 -11.79
N LEU A 237 14.06 4.36 -11.96
CA LEU A 237 14.70 4.34 -13.28
C LEU A 237 14.13 3.22 -14.16
N CYS A 238 14.00 2.00 -13.64
CA CYS A 238 13.44 0.87 -14.38
C CYS A 238 11.98 1.09 -14.76
N PHE A 239 11.16 1.62 -13.85
CA PHE A 239 9.75 1.95 -14.13
C PHE A 239 9.62 2.96 -15.28
N ASN A 240 10.41 4.04 -15.23
CA ASN A 240 10.39 5.07 -16.26
C ASN A 240 10.94 4.57 -17.59
N ALA A 241 12.02 3.79 -17.56
CA ALA A 241 12.59 3.20 -18.77
C ALA A 241 11.62 2.20 -19.45
N LEU A 242 10.94 1.33 -18.69
CA LEU A 242 9.92 0.44 -19.23
C LEU A 242 8.74 1.22 -19.80
N SER A 243 8.29 2.27 -19.11
CA SER A 243 7.21 3.13 -19.57
C SER A 243 7.55 3.84 -20.89
N LEU A 244 8.77 4.38 -21.00
CA LEU A 244 9.28 5.03 -22.21
C LEU A 244 9.45 4.04 -23.37
N GLY A 245 10.09 2.89 -23.12
CA GLY A 245 10.22 1.83 -24.11
C GLY A 245 8.87 1.32 -24.61
N CYS A 246 7.86 1.21 -23.74
CA CYS A 246 6.51 0.84 -24.13
C CYS A 246 5.87 1.90 -25.03
N ALA A 247 6.05 3.19 -24.72
CA ALA A 247 5.55 4.29 -25.54
C ALA A 247 6.21 4.30 -26.93
N MET A 248 7.50 3.94 -27.00
CA MET A 248 8.28 3.79 -28.23
C MET A 248 8.13 2.42 -28.91
N ARG A 249 7.32 1.51 -28.34
CA ARG A 249 7.12 0.13 -28.84
C ARG A 249 8.41 -0.71 -28.91
N MET A 250 9.38 -0.45 -28.03
CA MET A 250 10.64 -1.19 -27.97
C MET A 250 10.52 -2.43 -27.10
N ARG A 251 10.90 -3.61 -27.62
CA ARG A 251 10.86 -4.88 -26.86
C ARG A 251 11.96 -5.01 -25.81
N GLN A 252 13.06 -4.27 -26.00
CA GLN A 252 14.22 -4.26 -25.11
C GLN A 252 14.61 -2.80 -24.84
N ILE A 253 14.97 -2.52 -23.59
CA ILE A 253 15.42 -1.23 -23.11
C ILE A 253 16.93 -1.17 -23.27
N ASP A 254 17.40 -0.26 -24.12
CA ASP A 254 18.82 0.02 -24.32
C ASP A 254 19.31 1.20 -23.45
N ALA A 255 20.60 1.50 -23.55
CA ALA A 255 21.22 2.62 -22.84
C ALA A 255 20.63 3.99 -23.23
N GLY A 256 20.12 4.16 -24.44
CA GLY A 256 19.50 5.40 -24.91
C GLY A 256 18.20 5.68 -24.15
N VAL A 257 17.31 4.69 -24.08
CA VAL A 257 16.05 4.77 -23.32
C VAL A 257 16.32 4.94 -21.83
N ALA A 258 17.27 4.18 -21.28
CA ALA A 258 17.65 4.31 -19.87
C ALA A 258 18.23 5.69 -19.54
N LYS A 259 18.96 6.32 -20.48
CA LYS A 259 19.51 7.67 -20.33
C LYS A 259 18.41 8.72 -20.34
N GLU A 260 17.49 8.65 -21.31
CA GLU A 260 16.35 9.57 -21.38
C GLU A 260 15.49 9.47 -20.10
N ALA A 261 15.20 8.25 -19.63
CA ALA A 261 14.49 8.05 -18.37
C ALA A 261 15.21 8.64 -17.14
N ALA A 262 16.55 8.60 -17.11
CA ALA A 262 17.35 9.19 -16.03
C ALA A 262 17.39 10.73 -16.09
N GLU A 263 17.46 11.32 -17.28
CA GLU A 263 17.44 12.77 -17.48
C GLU A 263 16.08 13.38 -17.10
N ASP A 264 14.97 12.70 -17.41
CA ASP A 264 13.63 13.14 -17.04
C ASP A 264 13.39 13.12 -15.52
N LEU A 265 13.96 12.13 -14.81
CA LEU A 265 13.94 12.07 -13.35
C LEU A 265 14.73 13.22 -12.70
N SER A 266 15.82 13.65 -13.35
CA SER A 266 16.71 14.69 -12.82
C SER A 266 16.14 16.10 -13.03
N THR A 267 15.51 16.33 -14.19
CA THR A 267 14.91 17.64 -14.55
C THR A 267 13.66 17.99 -13.75
N GLY A 268 13.02 17.03 -13.08
CA GLY A 268 11.88 17.27 -12.19
C GLY A 268 12.21 18.04 -10.90
N PHE A 269 13.49 18.23 -10.56
CA PHE A 269 13.96 18.90 -9.35
C PHE A 269 14.75 20.20 -9.60
N GLU A 270 14.89 20.63 -10.86
CA GLU A 270 15.43 21.96 -11.15
C GLU A 270 14.36 23.03 -10.84
N VAL A 271 14.20 23.34 -9.55
CA VAL A 271 13.69 24.64 -9.13
C VAL A 271 14.70 25.67 -9.61
N ALA A 272 14.27 26.55 -10.51
CA ALA A 272 15.04 27.72 -10.91
C ALA A 272 15.54 28.42 -9.64
N GLY A 273 16.85 28.34 -9.39
CA GLY A 273 17.48 29.07 -8.31
C GLY A 273 17.18 30.56 -8.47
N PRO A 274 17.10 31.33 -7.37
CA PRO A 274 16.87 32.77 -7.48
C PRO A 274 18.00 33.36 -8.31
N ALA A 275 17.63 34.05 -9.39
CA ALA A 275 18.55 34.80 -10.21
C ALA A 275 19.26 35.83 -9.32
N VAL A 276 20.53 35.59 -9.03
CA VAL A 276 21.41 36.59 -8.43
C VAL A 276 21.68 37.62 -9.51
N SER A 277 21.00 38.76 -9.40
CA SER A 277 21.26 39.96 -10.18
C SER A 277 22.67 40.46 -9.88
N GLN A 278 23.64 40.18 -10.75
CA GLN A 278 24.85 40.98 -10.87
C GLN A 278 24.79 41.75 -12.19
N GLN A 279 24.63 43.07 -12.06
CA GLN A 279 24.82 44.04 -13.14
C GLN A 279 26.32 44.18 -13.43
N GLY A 280 26.71 44.09 -14.71
CA GLY A 280 28.02 44.56 -15.17
C GLY A 280 28.57 43.87 -16.42
N ALA A 281 28.47 44.58 -17.56
CA ALA A 281 29.22 44.44 -18.82
C ALA A 281 28.83 43.35 -19.86
N ALA A 282 28.58 43.82 -21.09
CA ALA A 282 28.52 43.06 -22.36
C ALA A 282 29.86 43.29 -23.14
N PRO A 283 30.13 42.69 -24.35
CA PRO A 283 29.44 41.70 -25.22
C PRO A 283 30.44 40.56 -25.69
N PRO A 284 30.28 39.75 -26.78
CA PRO A 284 29.26 39.67 -27.84
C PRO A 284 28.66 38.29 -28.22
N VAL A 285 27.49 38.38 -28.86
CA VAL A 285 26.81 37.51 -29.84
C VAL A 285 27.23 36.03 -29.98
N ALA A 286 26.31 35.12 -29.62
CA ALA A 286 26.16 33.82 -30.27
C ALA A 286 24.67 33.46 -30.47
N ARG A 287 24.35 33.06 -31.71
CA ARG A 287 23.03 32.75 -32.24
C ARG A 287 22.40 31.49 -31.60
N ASN A 288 21.11 31.58 -31.32
CA ASN A 288 20.05 30.56 -31.37
C ASN A 288 20.41 29.07 -31.30
N ALA A 289 19.96 28.41 -30.22
CA ALA A 289 19.29 27.11 -30.28
C ALA A 289 18.47 26.84 -29.00
N ARG A 290 17.39 27.59 -28.77
CA ARG A 290 16.36 27.16 -27.79
C ARG A 290 15.56 26.01 -28.40
N SER A 291 16.06 24.77 -28.25
CA SER A 291 15.20 23.61 -28.45
C SER A 291 14.29 23.50 -27.22
N SER A 292 13.00 23.84 -27.37
CA SER A 292 12.01 23.54 -26.34
C SER A 292 11.86 22.02 -26.23
N ARG A 293 12.60 21.39 -25.31
CA ARG A 293 12.40 19.98 -24.98
C ARG A 293 11.10 19.86 -24.20
N LYS A 294 10.05 19.54 -24.95
CA LYS A 294 8.73 19.14 -24.44
C LYS A 294 8.89 18.00 -23.42
N SER A 295 8.58 18.26 -22.15
CA SER A 295 8.57 17.31 -21.02
C SER A 295 7.90 15.97 -21.35
N LEU A 296 8.40 14.85 -20.80
CA LEU A 296 7.87 13.48 -20.90
C LEU A 296 6.32 13.43 -20.81
N TYR A 297 5.74 14.20 -19.90
CA TYR A 297 4.28 14.30 -19.72
C TYR A 297 3.56 14.84 -20.96
N SER A 298 4.17 15.78 -21.68
CA SER A 298 3.59 16.37 -22.88
C SER A 298 3.64 15.44 -24.08
N ARG A 299 4.71 14.63 -24.24
CA ARG A 299 4.83 13.66 -25.35
C ARG A 299 3.87 12.46 -25.17
N VAL A 300 3.74 11.96 -23.95
CA VAL A 300 2.78 10.90 -23.61
C VAL A 300 1.34 11.42 -23.79
N ARG A 301 1.04 12.66 -23.38
CA ARG A 301 -0.28 13.30 -23.54
C ARG A 301 -0.63 13.64 -24.99
N GLU A 302 0.33 14.07 -25.81
CA GLU A 302 0.11 14.44 -27.21
C GLU A 302 -0.21 13.20 -28.06
N ASN A 303 0.43 12.06 -27.78
CA ASN A 303 0.10 10.77 -28.39
C ASN A 303 -1.24 10.20 -27.88
N PHE A 304 -1.63 10.49 -26.63
CA PHE A 304 -2.93 10.10 -26.08
C PHE A 304 -4.09 10.89 -26.73
N ARG A 305 -3.92 12.21 -26.93
CA ARG A 305 -4.92 13.09 -27.55
C ARG A 305 -5.15 12.76 -29.04
N ARG A 306 -4.10 12.41 -29.78
CA ARG A 306 -4.23 11.97 -31.19
C ARG A 306 -5.00 10.66 -31.33
N ARG A 307 -4.81 9.71 -30.41
CA ARG A 307 -5.55 8.42 -30.43
C ARG A 307 -7.02 8.58 -30.05
N HIS A 308 -7.35 9.44 -29.09
CA HIS A 308 -8.75 9.71 -28.74
C HIS A 308 -9.51 10.43 -29.86
N LEU A 309 -8.90 11.39 -30.56
CA LEU A 309 -9.54 12.03 -31.73
C LEU A 309 -9.79 11.03 -32.87
N LEU A 310 -8.84 10.15 -33.17
CA LEU A 310 -9.02 9.12 -34.20
C LEU A 310 -10.12 8.11 -33.82
N GLN A 311 -10.16 7.68 -32.57
CA GLN A 311 -11.19 6.73 -32.09
C GLN A 311 -12.59 7.36 -32.04
N THR A 312 -12.74 8.62 -31.62
CA THR A 312 -14.06 9.30 -31.62
C THR A 312 -14.56 9.58 -33.03
N THR A 313 -13.65 9.89 -33.97
CA THR A 313 -14.03 10.14 -35.38
C THR A 313 -14.48 8.85 -36.07
N ILE A 314 -13.79 7.73 -35.84
CA ILE A 314 -14.20 6.42 -36.35
C ILE A 314 -15.56 5.99 -35.75
N PHE A 315 -15.77 6.22 -34.46
CA PHE A 315 -17.04 5.90 -33.78
C PHE A 315 -18.22 6.74 -34.30
N LEU A 316 -18.01 8.04 -34.56
CA LEU A 316 -19.04 8.92 -35.14
C LEU A 316 -19.40 8.52 -36.58
N VAL A 317 -18.41 8.13 -37.39
CA VAL A 317 -18.65 7.63 -38.76
C VAL A 317 -19.36 6.27 -38.76
N ALA A 318 -19.04 5.39 -37.79
CA ALA A 318 -19.72 4.11 -37.63
C ALA A 318 -21.18 4.26 -37.18
N ILE A 319 -21.48 5.18 -36.27
CA ILE A 319 -22.87 5.47 -35.86
C ILE A 319 -23.66 6.14 -36.99
N GLY A 320 -23.05 7.08 -37.72
CA GLY A 320 -23.68 7.73 -38.87
C GLY A 320 -24.04 6.76 -39.99
N SER A 321 -23.15 5.81 -40.29
CA SER A 321 -23.41 4.78 -41.31
C SER A 321 -24.45 3.73 -40.85
N LEU A 322 -24.48 3.39 -39.55
CA LEU A 322 -25.49 2.48 -39.00
C LEU A 322 -26.89 3.13 -38.94
N GLY A 323 -26.98 4.43 -38.68
CA GLY A 323 -28.24 5.19 -38.72
C GLY A 323 -28.86 5.26 -40.13
N ILE A 324 -28.03 5.43 -41.16
CA ILE A 324 -28.48 5.43 -42.57
C ILE A 324 -28.91 4.02 -43.01
N PHE A 325 -28.24 2.97 -42.52
CA PHE A 325 -28.58 1.58 -42.84
C PHE A 325 -29.88 1.11 -42.16
N LEU A 326 -30.17 1.54 -40.93
CA LEU A 326 -31.44 1.23 -40.25
C LEU A 326 -32.63 2.07 -40.77
N GLY A 327 -32.39 3.32 -41.19
CA GLY A 327 -33.45 4.21 -41.69
C GLY A 327 -34.07 3.79 -43.03
N THR A 328 -33.40 2.92 -43.80
CA THR A 328 -33.87 2.49 -45.14
C THR A 328 -34.68 1.19 -45.14
N ARG A 329 -34.88 0.52 -43.99
CA ARG A 329 -35.60 -0.76 -43.90
C ARG A 329 -37.02 -0.69 -43.32
N ILE A 330 -37.53 0.48 -42.96
CA ILE A 330 -38.88 0.61 -42.40
C ILE A 330 -39.85 1.09 -43.49
N ARG A 331 -40.47 0.14 -44.20
CA ARG A 331 -41.72 0.39 -44.95
C ARG A 331 -42.90 0.31 -43.97
N PRO A 332 -43.89 1.23 -44.02
CA PRO A 332 -45.04 1.17 -43.14
C PRO A 332 -46.05 0.13 -43.65
N ALA A 333 -46.45 -0.80 -42.79
CA ALA A 333 -47.57 -1.69 -43.03
C ALA A 333 -48.88 -0.97 -42.66
N THR A 334 -49.77 -0.85 -43.65
CA THR A 334 -51.15 -0.37 -43.49
C THR A 334 -51.99 -1.37 -42.70
N ALA A 335 -52.72 -0.85 -41.72
CA ALA A 335 -53.67 -1.58 -40.90
C ALA A 335 -55.02 -1.76 -41.60
N GLN A 336 -55.62 -2.95 -41.48
CA GLN A 336 -57.08 -3.15 -41.47
C GLN A 336 -57.45 -4.29 -40.50
N PRO A 337 -58.66 -4.29 -39.91
CA PRO A 337 -58.97 -5.00 -38.67
C PRO A 337 -59.86 -6.25 -38.82
N SER A 338 -59.76 -7.09 -37.78
CA SER A 338 -60.79 -7.94 -37.15
C SER A 338 -61.48 -9.09 -37.91
N ALA A 339 -61.25 -10.27 -37.30
CA ALA A 339 -62.22 -11.32 -36.95
C ALA A 339 -62.81 -12.21 -38.07
N VAL A 340 -62.64 -13.54 -37.91
CA VAL A 340 -63.68 -14.52 -37.51
C VAL A 340 -63.12 -15.95 -37.68
N LEU A 341 -63.32 -16.78 -36.65
CA LEU A 341 -63.06 -18.23 -36.56
C LEU A 341 -63.88 -19.03 -37.60
N PRO A 342 -63.52 -20.26 -38.02
CA PRO A 342 -63.80 -21.47 -37.22
C PRO A 342 -62.78 -22.63 -37.38
N VAL A 343 -62.42 -23.34 -36.30
CA VAL A 343 -62.93 -24.66 -35.83
C VAL A 343 -62.30 -25.87 -36.56
N ASP A 344 -61.79 -26.78 -35.73
CA ASP A 344 -61.47 -28.20 -35.93
C ASP A 344 -60.40 -28.56 -36.97
N SER A 345 -59.41 -29.41 -36.69
CA SER A 345 -59.55 -30.71 -36.05
C SER A 345 -58.18 -31.34 -35.80
N ALA A 346 -58.15 -32.12 -34.71
CA ALA A 346 -57.52 -33.43 -34.56
C ALA A 346 -55.98 -33.59 -34.49
N SER A 347 -55.63 -34.36 -33.45
CA SER A 347 -54.50 -35.31 -33.33
C SER A 347 -53.08 -34.70 -33.26
N SER A 348 -52.23 -35.03 -32.29
CA SER A 348 -52.01 -36.32 -31.62
C SER A 348 -51.27 -36.16 -30.28
N VAL A 349 -51.77 -36.87 -29.27
CA VAL A 349 -51.08 -37.29 -28.02
C VAL A 349 -50.39 -38.64 -28.33
N PRO A 350 -49.18 -38.96 -27.79
CA PRO A 350 -49.02 -39.55 -26.43
C PRO A 350 -47.86 -38.89 -25.64
N ALA A 351 -47.98 -38.57 -24.35
CA ALA A 351 -48.33 -39.35 -23.16
C ALA A 351 -47.35 -40.49 -22.80
N ARG A 352 -46.52 -40.24 -21.78
CA ARG A 352 -45.99 -41.14 -20.73
C ARG A 352 -44.99 -40.33 -19.90
N GLY A 353 -45.03 -40.19 -18.59
CA GLY A 353 -45.91 -40.55 -17.46
C GLY A 353 -45.33 -39.75 -16.27
N LEU A 354 -46.12 -39.09 -15.42
CA LEU A 354 -46.81 -39.65 -14.24
C LEU A 354 -45.87 -40.54 -13.41
N GLU A 355 -45.67 -40.37 -12.09
CA GLU A 355 -46.14 -39.42 -11.07
C GLU A 355 -45.44 -39.88 -9.74
N PRO A 356 -45.95 -39.67 -8.51
CA PRO A 356 -45.71 -38.52 -7.63
C PRO A 356 -45.24 -38.94 -6.21
N ARG A 357 -45.10 -37.96 -5.31
CA ARG A 357 -45.94 -37.89 -4.09
C ARG A 357 -45.68 -36.60 -3.33
N SER A 358 -46.69 -35.74 -3.38
CA SER A 358 -46.99 -34.68 -2.44
C SER A 358 -47.64 -35.24 -1.16
N GLU A 359 -47.58 -34.44 -0.08
CA GLU A 359 -48.65 -34.12 0.89
C GLU A 359 -48.06 -33.93 2.30
N GLN A 360 -48.50 -33.02 3.16
CA GLN A 360 -49.33 -31.80 3.10
C GLN A 360 -49.44 -31.28 4.54
N GLN A 361 -49.98 -30.06 4.68
CA GLN A 361 -50.56 -29.34 5.85
C GLN A 361 -49.71 -28.11 6.25
N ALA A 362 -50.06 -26.84 5.94
CA ALA A 362 -51.32 -26.07 6.01
C ALA A 362 -51.85 -25.99 7.46
N ARG A 363 -52.23 -24.86 8.09
CA ARG A 363 -52.75 -23.51 7.74
C ARG A 363 -52.29 -22.55 8.88
N SER A 364 -52.42 -21.22 8.95
CA SER A 364 -53.49 -20.25 8.58
C SER A 364 -52.91 -18.81 8.76
N VAL A 365 -52.96 -17.93 7.75
CA VAL A 365 -53.89 -16.78 7.57
C VAL A 365 -54.11 -15.86 8.79
N SER A 366 -53.62 -14.62 8.71
CA SER A 366 -54.38 -13.39 9.03
C SER A 366 -53.63 -12.13 8.55
N SER A 367 -54.38 -11.27 7.89
CA SER A 367 -54.05 -10.01 7.23
C SER A 367 -54.18 -8.76 8.13
N GLY A 368 -53.40 -7.72 7.86
CA GLY A 368 -53.92 -6.34 7.81
C GLY A 368 -53.33 -5.26 8.74
N VAL A 369 -53.03 -4.12 8.10
CA VAL A 369 -53.14 -2.71 8.56
C VAL A 369 -51.85 -1.97 9.00
N LEU A 370 -51.59 -0.85 8.30
CA LEU A 370 -50.60 0.20 8.58
C LEU A 370 -51.04 1.15 9.73
N SER A 371 -50.07 1.43 10.63
CA SER A 371 -49.78 2.70 11.36
C SER A 371 -50.80 3.26 12.38
N PRO A 372 -50.41 4.19 13.29
CA PRO A 372 -49.11 4.51 13.93
C PRO A 372 -49.21 4.59 15.48
N LYS A 373 -48.12 4.35 16.24
CA LYS A 373 -48.03 4.84 17.63
C LYS A 373 -46.59 5.02 18.11
N ALA A 374 -46.25 6.27 18.39
CA ALA A 374 -45.23 6.73 19.32
C ALA A 374 -45.83 7.95 20.06
N PRO A 375 -45.27 8.48 21.17
CA PRO A 375 -44.04 8.08 21.88
C PRO A 375 -44.21 8.00 23.42
N GLN A 376 -43.29 7.34 24.12
CA GLN A 376 -42.85 7.81 25.44
C GLN A 376 -41.33 7.63 25.59
N THR A 377 -40.72 8.75 25.96
CA THR A 377 -39.32 9.13 25.75
C THR A 377 -38.53 8.91 27.04
N ARG A 378 -37.32 8.35 26.95
CA ARG A 378 -36.22 8.66 27.87
C ARG A 378 -34.95 8.96 27.08
N ALA A 379 -34.65 10.26 27.05
CA ALA A 379 -33.38 10.95 26.85
C ALA A 379 -32.26 10.25 26.06
N GLY A 380 -31.99 10.79 24.86
CA GLY A 380 -30.61 11.15 24.52
C GLY A 380 -29.89 10.38 23.42
N GLU A 381 -30.55 9.78 22.42
CA GLU A 381 -29.87 9.30 21.22
C GLU A 381 -30.52 9.87 19.95
N SER A 382 -29.73 10.69 19.24
CA SER A 382 -30.05 11.19 17.91
C SER A 382 -30.38 10.00 17.01
N SER A 383 -31.63 9.87 16.54
CA SER A 383 -32.06 8.76 15.69
C SER A 383 -31.38 8.86 14.33
N ILE A 384 -30.27 8.14 14.16
CA ILE A 384 -29.54 8.07 12.90
C ILE A 384 -30.39 7.32 11.91
N ARG A 385 -30.80 8.00 10.83
CA ARG A 385 -31.47 7.34 9.70
C ARG A 385 -30.46 6.40 9.04
N THR A 386 -30.86 5.16 8.76
CA THR A 386 -30.00 4.13 8.12
C THR A 386 -30.62 3.59 6.83
N PHE A 387 -29.80 2.98 5.98
CA PHE A 387 -30.24 2.16 4.84
C PHE A 387 -29.53 0.79 4.88
N THR A 388 -30.16 -0.21 4.28
CA THR A 388 -29.59 -1.55 4.17
C THR A 388 -28.80 -1.69 2.88
N TYR A 389 -27.55 -2.11 2.98
CA TYR A 389 -26.69 -2.46 1.85
C TYR A 389 -26.43 -3.96 1.82
N VAL A 390 -26.52 -4.58 0.63
CA VAL A 390 -26.27 -6.01 0.42
C VAL A 390 -24.87 -6.19 -0.19
N ILE A 391 -23.98 -6.88 0.52
CA ILE A 391 -22.58 -7.09 0.12
C ILE A 391 -22.48 -7.83 -1.22
N GLN A 392 -21.77 -7.24 -2.19
CA GLN A 392 -21.50 -7.84 -3.50
C GLN A 392 -20.20 -8.68 -3.49
N PRO A 393 -19.99 -9.60 -4.46
CA PRO A 393 -18.82 -10.49 -4.51
C PRO A 393 -17.45 -9.80 -4.53
N THR A 394 -17.38 -8.53 -4.93
CA THR A 394 -16.15 -7.75 -5.05
C THR A 394 -15.99 -6.72 -3.94
N ASP A 395 -16.95 -6.62 -3.01
CA ASP A 395 -16.93 -5.58 -2.00
C ASP A 395 -16.07 -6.01 -0.80
N THR A 396 -15.08 -5.20 -0.48
CA THR A 396 -14.43 -5.23 0.84
C THR A 396 -15.01 -4.10 1.69
N LEU A 397 -15.02 -4.26 3.02
CA LEU A 397 -15.49 -3.21 3.93
C LEU A 397 -14.68 -1.91 3.72
N GLN A 398 -13.39 -2.04 3.44
CA GLN A 398 -12.50 -0.92 3.15
C GLN A 398 -12.91 -0.21 1.86
N ASP A 399 -13.09 -0.93 0.75
CA ASP A 399 -13.48 -0.34 -0.53
C ASP A 399 -14.88 0.30 -0.46
N LEU A 400 -15.80 -0.31 0.29
CA LEU A 400 -17.13 0.22 0.54
C LEU A 400 -17.09 1.56 1.30
N CYS A 401 -16.33 1.62 2.40
CA CYS A 401 -16.16 2.84 3.19
C CYS A 401 -15.45 3.95 2.40
N MET A 402 -14.41 3.57 1.63
CA MET A 402 -13.68 4.48 0.76
C MET A 402 -14.57 5.03 -0.37
N SER A 403 -15.46 4.21 -0.94
CA SER A 403 -16.41 4.64 -1.97
C SER A 403 -17.49 5.59 -1.42
N MET A 404 -18.08 5.26 -0.27
CA MET A 404 -19.21 6.02 0.28
C MET A 404 -18.79 7.30 1.02
N VAL A 405 -17.75 7.21 1.88
CA VAL A 405 -17.35 8.29 2.81
C VAL A 405 -15.97 8.87 2.50
N GLY A 406 -15.17 8.19 1.66
CA GLY A 406 -13.83 8.65 1.29
C GLY A 406 -12.76 8.44 2.36
N ARG A 407 -13.07 7.69 3.42
CA ARG A 407 -12.15 7.41 4.53
C ARG A 407 -12.45 6.05 5.17
N TYR A 408 -11.42 5.42 5.70
CA TYR A 408 -11.48 4.16 6.45
C TYR A 408 -10.66 4.33 7.73
N ASP A 409 -11.31 4.71 8.83
CA ASP A 409 -10.69 4.99 10.13
C ASP A 409 -11.48 4.34 11.28
N SER A 410 -10.91 4.39 12.48
CA SER A 410 -11.52 3.79 13.69
C SER A 410 -12.88 4.39 14.04
N LYS A 411 -13.19 5.62 13.60
CA LYS A 411 -14.49 6.28 13.82
C LYS A 411 -15.55 5.75 12.86
N VAL A 412 -15.20 5.50 11.61
CA VAL A 412 -16.10 4.87 10.62
C VAL A 412 -16.41 3.44 11.04
N LEU A 413 -15.39 2.69 11.49
CA LEU A 413 -15.58 1.30 11.94
C LEU A 413 -16.42 1.21 13.22
N SER A 414 -16.21 2.11 14.20
CA SER A 414 -17.03 2.12 15.42
C SER A 414 -18.49 2.47 15.13
N GLU A 415 -18.74 3.35 14.15
CA GLU A 415 -20.08 3.68 13.69
C GLU A 415 -20.79 2.49 13.04
N ILE A 416 -20.09 1.72 12.20
CA ILE A 416 -20.63 0.50 11.58
C ILE A 416 -20.93 -0.57 12.63
N ARG A 417 -20.04 -0.76 13.63
CA ARG A 417 -20.30 -1.69 14.76
C ARG A 417 -21.53 -1.28 15.55
N ARG A 418 -21.71 0.02 15.80
CA ARG A 418 -22.86 0.55 16.54
C ARG A 418 -24.18 0.24 15.82
N LEU A 419 -24.20 0.33 14.49
CA LEU A 419 -25.40 0.06 13.69
C LEU A 419 -25.64 -1.42 13.40
N ASN A 420 -24.63 -2.28 13.60
CA ASN A 420 -24.68 -3.71 13.29
C ASN A 420 -24.13 -4.55 14.45
N PRO A 421 -24.83 -4.61 15.59
CA PRO A 421 -24.37 -5.35 16.77
C PRO A 421 -24.21 -6.86 16.54
N ASN A 422 -24.80 -7.41 15.47
CA ASN A 422 -24.70 -8.82 15.11
C ASN A 422 -23.50 -9.17 14.20
N LEU A 423 -22.75 -8.18 13.70
CA LEU A 423 -21.52 -8.41 12.95
C LEU A 423 -20.38 -8.76 13.93
N LYS A 424 -20.12 -10.06 14.09
CA LYS A 424 -19.05 -10.58 14.97
C LYS A 424 -17.65 -10.34 14.41
N ASP A 425 -17.52 -10.22 13.09
CA ASP A 425 -16.27 -9.97 12.40
C ASP A 425 -16.49 -8.95 11.27
N LEU A 426 -15.75 -7.84 11.30
CA LEU A 426 -15.82 -6.79 10.29
C LEU A 426 -14.84 -7.03 9.13
N ASP A 427 -13.85 -7.89 9.34
CA ASP A 427 -12.82 -8.19 8.33
C ASP A 427 -13.26 -9.35 7.42
N HIS A 428 -14.36 -10.03 7.77
CA HIS A 428 -14.93 -11.15 7.03
C HIS A 428 -16.43 -10.94 6.76
N LEU A 429 -16.75 -10.24 5.67
CA LEU A 429 -18.12 -10.09 5.17
C LEU A 429 -18.47 -11.20 4.18
N HIS A 430 -19.68 -11.74 4.26
CA HIS A 430 -20.19 -12.73 3.32
C HIS A 430 -20.99 -12.07 2.19
N VAL A 431 -20.83 -12.57 0.96
CA VAL A 431 -21.64 -12.12 -0.19
C VAL A 431 -23.13 -12.36 0.11
N GLY A 432 -23.96 -11.35 -0.11
CA GLY A 432 -25.39 -11.38 0.20
C GLY A 432 -25.74 -11.02 1.65
N GLN A 433 -24.75 -10.72 2.50
CA GLN A 433 -24.98 -10.26 3.86
C GLN A 433 -25.52 -8.82 3.87
N GLU A 434 -26.54 -8.57 4.69
CA GLU A 434 -27.14 -7.25 4.88
C GLU A 434 -26.42 -6.47 5.99
N ILE A 435 -26.01 -5.24 5.69
CA ILE A 435 -25.42 -4.31 6.66
C ILE A 435 -26.21 -3.00 6.70
N GLN A 436 -26.44 -2.48 7.91
CA GLN A 436 -27.05 -1.20 8.18
C GLN A 436 -25.99 -0.10 8.12
N LEU A 437 -26.18 0.90 7.26
CA LEU A 437 -25.26 2.03 7.11
C LEU A 437 -25.99 3.36 7.33
N PRO A 438 -25.32 4.43 7.81
CA PRO A 438 -25.94 5.74 7.97
C PRO A 438 -26.45 6.29 6.62
N MET A 439 -27.67 6.85 6.59
CA MET A 439 -28.24 7.52 5.40
C MET A 439 -27.39 8.68 4.89
N SER A 440 -26.54 9.28 5.74
CA SER A 440 -25.59 10.30 5.31
C SER A 440 -24.51 9.78 4.34
N TRP A 441 -24.40 8.46 4.17
CA TRP A 441 -23.43 7.80 3.29
C TRP A 441 -24.02 7.39 1.93
N ALA A 442 -25.35 7.44 1.79
CA ALA A 442 -26.02 7.25 0.51
C ALA A 442 -25.78 8.49 -0.36
N LYS A 443 -24.85 8.40 -1.31
CA LYS A 443 -24.61 9.43 -2.35
C LYS A 443 -25.36 9.10 -3.62
#